data_AF-A0A8J3M1M9-F1
#
_entry.id   AF-A0A8J3M1M9-F1
#
_cell.length_a   1.000
_cell.length_b   1.000
_cell.length_c   1.000
_cell.angle_alpha   90.00
_cell.angle_beta   90.00
_cell.angle_gamma   90.00
#
_symmetry.space_group_name_H-M   'P 1'
#
loop_
_entity.id
_entity.type
_entity.pdbx_description
1 polymer ?
#
loop_
_entity_poly.entity_id
_entity_poly.type
_entity_poly.pdbx_seq_one_letter_code
_entity_poly.pdbx_strand_id
1 'polypeptide(L)'
;MGTTGQRLDCWQESTCVVCPAQVLGLGEFDVSDRPGPDSRYEPEIGYRVNVHTLTPVCVHPYRVGLPVGPYASAGKPVPPITQQPPAPSSAHLELPEDATDLEGWLIATLRTADADAMASALRRAEAIAARRFPARDVVAAMRRVLSVELTHD
;
A
#
# COMPACT_ATOMS: atom_id res chain seq x y z
N MET A 1 -6.10 20.48 21.43
CA MET A 1 -6.20 21.14 20.10
C MET A 1 -5.77 20.09 19.10
N GLY A 2 -6.75 19.47 18.43
CA GLY A 2 -6.53 18.33 17.55
C GLY A 2 -5.81 18.74 16.28
N THR A 3 -4.72 18.05 15.97
CA THR A 3 -4.15 18.01 14.63
C THR A 3 -5.14 17.25 13.75
N THR A 4 -6.04 17.99 13.10
CA THR A 4 -6.82 17.51 11.97
C THR A 4 -5.86 16.83 11.00
N GLY A 5 -6.15 15.57 10.64
CA GLY A 5 -5.30 14.68 9.86
C GLY A 5 -4.69 15.42 8.66
N GLN A 6 -3.37 15.60 8.70
CA GLN A 6 -2.66 16.34 7.68
C GLN A 6 -2.73 15.55 6.36
N ARG A 7 -3.62 15.97 5.44
CA ARG A 7 -3.50 15.59 4.03
C ARG A 7 -2.32 16.37 3.47
N LEU A 8 -1.20 15.71 3.29
CA LEU A 8 -0.08 16.25 2.52
C LEU A 8 -0.33 15.88 1.06
N ASP A 9 -0.49 16.88 0.19
CA ASP A 9 -0.90 16.73 -1.21
C ASP A 9 -0.01 15.78 -2.04
N CYS A 10 1.19 15.42 -1.55
CA CYS A 10 2.09 14.44 -2.16
C CYS A 10 1.76 12.95 -1.89
N TRP A 11 0.74 12.64 -1.09
CA TRP A 11 0.48 11.25 -0.65
C TRP A 11 -0.40 10.40 -1.57
N GLN A 12 -1.28 11.01 -2.37
CA GLN A 12 -2.13 10.23 -3.29
C GLN A 12 -1.28 9.47 -4.31
N GLU A 13 -0.24 10.12 -4.83
CA GLU A 13 0.77 9.51 -5.70
C GLU A 13 1.61 8.47 -4.92
N SER A 14 1.85 8.70 -3.63
CA SER A 14 2.67 7.82 -2.79
C SER A 14 1.93 6.61 -2.19
N THR A 15 0.63 6.42 -2.46
CA THR A 15 -0.19 5.34 -1.89
C THR A 15 -0.82 4.45 -2.96
N CYS A 16 -1.32 3.27 -2.58
CA CYS A 16 -1.97 2.38 -3.55
C CYS A 16 -3.37 2.89 -3.90
N VAL A 17 -3.92 2.52 -5.06
CA VAL A 17 -5.30 2.91 -5.45
C VAL A 17 -6.37 2.46 -4.44
N VAL A 18 -6.13 1.37 -3.72
CA VAL A 18 -7.03 0.80 -2.70
C VAL A 18 -6.71 1.27 -1.28
N CYS A 19 -5.79 2.23 -1.12
CA CYS A 19 -5.38 2.71 0.18
C CYS A 19 -6.45 3.67 0.75
N PRO A 20 -6.83 3.55 2.04
CA PRO A 20 -7.73 4.53 2.66
C PRO A 20 -7.16 5.96 2.62
N ALA A 21 -5.83 6.11 2.59
CA ALA A 21 -5.15 7.40 2.49
C ALA A 21 -5.41 8.15 1.16
N GLN A 22 -6.04 7.52 0.16
CA GLN A 22 -6.52 8.22 -1.03
C GLN A 22 -7.60 9.25 -0.69
N VAL A 23 -8.38 9.00 0.37
CA VAL A 23 -9.52 9.86 0.75
C VAL A 23 -9.48 10.29 2.23
N LEU A 24 -8.77 9.56 3.09
CA LEU A 24 -8.67 9.80 4.53
C LEU A 24 -7.30 10.35 4.93
N GLY A 25 -7.25 11.12 6.00
CA GLY A 25 -6.04 11.59 6.66
C GLY A 25 -5.41 10.54 7.58
N LEU A 26 -4.16 10.78 7.97
CA LEU A 26 -3.49 9.92 8.95
C LEU A 26 -4.20 9.98 10.31
N GLY A 27 -4.37 8.82 10.92
CA GLY A 27 -5.14 8.67 12.15
C GLY A 27 -6.62 8.34 11.92
N GLU A 28 -7.12 8.42 10.69
CA GLU A 28 -8.50 8.06 10.32
C GLU A 28 -8.62 6.62 9.80
N PHE A 29 -7.51 5.88 9.77
CA PHE A 29 -7.45 4.46 9.45
C PHE A 29 -6.39 3.76 10.32
N ASP A 30 -6.54 2.45 10.50
CA ASP A 30 -5.57 1.61 11.18
C ASP A 30 -4.52 1.10 10.19
N VAL A 31 -3.33 0.77 10.70
CA VAL A 31 -2.25 0.18 9.90
C VAL A 31 -1.99 -1.23 10.39
N SER A 32 -2.09 -2.19 9.48
CA SER A 32 -1.71 -3.60 9.66
C SER A 32 -0.50 -3.93 8.80
N ASP A 33 0.24 -4.98 9.16
CA ASP A 33 1.45 -5.38 8.42
C ASP A 33 1.16 -6.11 7.11
N ARG A 34 -0.04 -6.69 6.96
CA ARG A 34 -0.45 -7.43 5.77
C ARG A 34 -1.98 -7.60 5.70
N PRO A 35 -2.54 -7.94 4.52
CA PRO A 35 -3.90 -8.45 4.42
C PRO A 35 -4.12 -9.65 5.35
N GLY A 36 -5.32 -9.74 5.93
CA GLY A 36 -5.73 -10.84 6.79
C GLY A 36 -7.25 -11.03 6.80
N PRO A 37 -7.76 -12.08 7.46
CA PRO A 37 -9.18 -12.38 7.52
C PRO A 37 -10.00 -11.24 8.13
N ASP A 38 -9.38 -10.46 9.01
CA ASP A 38 -10.03 -9.31 9.64
C ASP A 38 -10.00 -8.05 8.77
N SER A 39 -9.19 -7.97 7.70
CA SER A 39 -9.01 -6.76 6.86
C SER A 39 -9.50 -6.96 5.43
N ARG A 40 -10.82 -7.13 5.28
CA ARG A 40 -11.49 -7.38 3.99
C ARG A 40 -11.48 -6.14 3.10
N TYR A 41 -11.23 -6.31 1.79
CA TYR A 41 -11.45 -5.26 0.79
C TYR A 41 -12.94 -5.08 0.50
N GLU A 42 -13.43 -3.84 0.56
CA GLU A 42 -14.83 -3.50 0.28
C GLU A 42 -14.96 -2.67 -1.01
N PRO A 43 -15.50 -3.25 -2.10
CA PRO A 43 -15.53 -2.60 -3.41
C PRO A 43 -16.34 -1.31 -3.47
N GLU A 44 -17.38 -1.17 -2.64
CA GLU A 44 -18.26 0.01 -2.65
C GLU A 44 -17.55 1.26 -2.12
N ILE A 45 -16.64 1.10 -1.16
CA ILE A 45 -15.88 2.20 -0.55
C ILE A 45 -14.44 2.29 -1.07
N GLY A 46 -13.94 1.23 -1.71
CA GLY A 46 -12.67 1.22 -2.44
C GLY A 46 -11.42 0.97 -1.60
N TYR A 47 -11.55 0.56 -0.33
CA TYR A 47 -10.43 0.21 0.54
C TYR A 47 -10.78 -0.93 1.52
N ARG A 48 -9.78 -1.41 2.26
CA ARG A 48 -9.98 -2.47 3.27
C ARG A 48 -10.58 -1.91 4.56
N VAL A 49 -11.41 -2.70 5.22
CA VAL A 49 -11.95 -2.40 6.57
C VAL A 49 -11.74 -3.58 7.51
N ASN A 50 -11.63 -3.27 8.79
CA ASN A 50 -11.70 -4.27 9.84
C ASN A 50 -13.13 -4.84 9.90
N VAL A 51 -13.33 -6.15 9.79
CA VAL A 51 -14.68 -6.73 9.75
C VAL A 51 -15.45 -6.62 11.07
N HIS A 52 -14.75 -6.41 12.20
CA HIS A 52 -15.35 -6.30 13.52
C HIS A 52 -15.64 -4.85 13.91
N THR A 53 -14.74 -3.92 13.57
CA THR A 53 -14.87 -2.50 13.95
C THR A 53 -15.33 -1.59 12.81
N LEU A 54 -15.35 -2.10 11.58
CA LEU A 54 -15.58 -1.36 10.33
C LEU A 54 -14.58 -0.22 10.10
N THR A 55 -13.49 -0.18 10.87
CA THR A 55 -12.44 0.82 10.74
C THR A 55 -11.68 0.61 9.43
N PRO A 56 -11.40 1.65 8.63
CA PRO A 56 -10.55 1.53 7.44
C PRO A 56 -9.15 1.03 7.81
N VAL A 57 -8.55 0.21 6.95
CA VAL A 57 -7.23 -0.41 7.19
C VAL A 57 -6.30 -0.23 6.00
N CYS A 58 -5.11 0.31 6.23
CA CYS A 58 -3.98 0.17 5.32
C CYS A 58 -3.15 -1.06 5.72
N VAL A 59 -2.79 -1.88 4.73
CA VAL A 59 -1.97 -3.09 4.91
C VAL A 59 -0.54 -2.93 4.38
N HIS A 60 -0.15 -1.70 4.03
CA HIS A 60 1.16 -1.36 3.47
C HIS A 60 1.79 -0.22 4.28
N PRO A 61 2.33 -0.51 5.49
CA PRO A 61 2.92 0.50 6.38
C PRO A 61 3.95 1.40 5.68
N TYR A 62 4.75 0.83 4.78
CA TYR A 62 5.80 1.50 4.02
C TYR A 62 5.27 2.49 2.95
N ARG A 63 4.01 2.39 2.52
CA ARG A 63 3.41 3.37 1.60
C ARG A 63 2.91 4.60 2.34
N VAL A 64 2.36 4.38 3.54
CA VAL A 64 1.77 5.43 4.38
C VAL A 64 2.72 5.92 5.47
N GLY A 65 4.01 5.57 5.43
CA GLY A 65 5.01 6.08 6.38
C GLY A 65 4.68 5.88 7.87
N LEU A 66 3.81 4.92 8.20
CA LEU A 66 3.31 4.71 9.56
C LEU A 66 3.69 3.32 10.06
N PRO A 67 4.11 3.18 11.34
CA PRO A 67 4.16 1.88 11.99
C PRO A 67 2.79 1.20 12.03
N VAL A 68 2.79 -0.12 12.27
CA VAL A 68 1.56 -0.86 12.57
C VAL A 68 0.90 -0.30 13.84
N GLY A 69 -0.42 -0.11 13.81
CA GLY A 69 -1.14 0.37 14.98
C GLY A 69 -2.63 0.69 14.78
N PRO A 70 -3.40 0.63 15.87
CA PRO A 70 -4.82 0.99 15.92
C PRO A 70 -5.01 2.51 16.10
N TYR A 71 -4.68 3.29 15.07
CA TYR A 71 -4.76 4.75 15.14
C TYR A 71 -6.19 5.26 15.20
N ALA A 72 -7.08 4.72 14.37
CA ALA A 72 -8.48 5.11 14.32
C ALA A 72 -9.33 4.34 15.32
N SER A 73 -9.16 3.01 15.38
CA SER A 73 -10.02 2.17 16.23
C SER A 73 -9.77 2.34 17.72
N ALA A 74 -8.52 2.61 18.13
CA ALA A 74 -8.14 2.78 19.54
C ALA A 74 -7.63 4.19 19.87
N GLY A 75 -7.69 5.13 18.92
CA GLY A 75 -7.22 6.50 19.13
C GLY A 75 -5.72 6.61 19.41
N LYS A 76 -4.90 5.64 18.95
CA LYS A 76 -3.44 5.71 19.11
C LYS A 76 -2.93 6.99 18.43
N PRO A 77 -2.12 7.82 19.10
CA PRO A 77 -1.58 9.02 18.47
C PRO A 77 -0.74 8.70 17.23
N VAL A 78 -0.94 9.49 16.17
CA VAL A 78 -0.11 9.43 14.96
C VAL A 78 1.29 9.96 15.32
N PRO A 79 2.36 9.17 15.14
CA PRO A 79 3.72 9.65 15.38
C PRO A 79 4.10 10.73 14.35
N PRO A 80 5.10 11.56 14.64
CA PRO A 80 5.70 12.42 13.63
C PRO A 80 6.11 11.59 12.41
N ILE A 81 5.68 12.01 11.23
CA ILE A 81 6.02 11.33 9.98
C ILE A 81 7.46 11.64 9.64
N THR A 82 8.29 10.60 9.60
CA THR A 82 9.65 10.70 9.08
C THR A 82 9.61 10.81 7.57
N GLN A 83 10.49 11.60 6.97
CA GLN A 83 10.59 11.72 5.50
C GLN A 83 10.93 10.39 4.83
N GLN A 84 11.53 9.45 5.58
CA GLN A 84 11.80 8.10 5.13
C GLN A 84 10.73 7.13 5.65
N PRO A 85 9.88 6.57 4.78
CA PRO A 85 8.97 5.50 5.17
C PRO A 85 9.76 4.24 5.55
N PRO A 86 9.17 3.34 6.38
CA PRO A 86 9.84 2.08 6.71
C PRO A 86 10.07 1.26 5.43
N ALA A 87 11.11 0.43 5.40
CA ALA A 87 11.31 -0.50 4.29
C ALA A 87 10.17 -1.54 4.24
N PRO A 88 9.79 -2.04 3.04
CA PRO A 88 8.90 -3.20 2.95
C PRO A 88 9.45 -4.38 3.75
N SER A 89 8.60 -5.04 4.55
CA SER A 89 8.96 -6.28 5.24
C SER A 89 9.04 -7.46 4.25
N SER A 90 9.64 -8.59 4.67
CA SER A 90 9.71 -9.79 3.82
C SER A 90 8.34 -10.30 3.37
N ALA A 91 7.32 -10.16 4.21
CA ALA A 91 5.94 -10.52 3.88
C ALA A 91 5.39 -9.71 2.70
N HIS A 92 5.82 -8.46 2.52
CA HIS A 92 5.42 -7.62 1.39
C HIS A 92 6.06 -8.05 0.06
N LEU A 93 7.09 -8.90 0.10
CA LEU A 93 7.78 -9.42 -1.08
C LEU A 93 7.22 -10.77 -1.54
N GLU A 94 6.30 -11.36 -0.78
CA GLU A 94 5.59 -12.57 -1.16
C GLU A 94 4.46 -12.26 -2.16
N LEU A 95 4.34 -13.06 -3.22
CA LEU A 95 3.29 -12.88 -4.22
C LEU A 95 1.90 -13.01 -3.54
N PRO A 96 1.04 -11.98 -3.59
CA PRO A 96 -0.25 -12.01 -2.92
C PRO A 96 -1.19 -13.10 -3.46
N GLU A 97 -2.19 -13.43 -2.66
CA GLU A 97 -3.29 -14.32 -3.06
C GLU A 97 -4.35 -13.58 -3.88
N ASP A 98 -4.57 -12.29 -3.60
CA ASP A 98 -5.58 -11.45 -4.23
C ASP A 98 -4.95 -10.41 -5.17
N ALA A 99 -5.58 -10.20 -6.33
CA ALA A 99 -5.12 -9.23 -7.34
C ALA A 99 -5.16 -7.78 -6.83
N THR A 100 -6.00 -7.50 -5.83
CA THR A 100 -6.14 -6.20 -5.16
C THR A 100 -4.83 -5.74 -4.50
N ASP A 101 -3.98 -6.69 -4.10
CA ASP A 101 -2.71 -6.40 -3.44
C ASP A 101 -1.50 -6.39 -4.41
N LEU A 102 -1.71 -6.66 -5.71
CA LEU A 102 -0.64 -6.74 -6.71
C LEU A 102 0.16 -5.44 -6.82
N GLU A 103 -0.50 -4.30 -6.71
CA GLU A 103 0.15 -2.99 -6.77
C GLU A 103 1.11 -2.78 -5.58
N GLY A 104 0.67 -3.12 -4.37
CA GLY A 104 1.53 -3.08 -3.19
C GLY A 104 2.71 -4.03 -3.31
N TRP A 105 2.51 -5.24 -3.83
CA TRP A 105 3.60 -6.19 -4.04
C TRP A 105 4.61 -5.73 -5.11
N LEU A 106 4.14 -5.18 -6.23
CA LEU A 106 5.01 -4.64 -7.29
C LEU A 106 5.89 -3.52 -6.75
N ILE A 107 5.30 -2.57 -6.01
CA ILE A 107 6.06 -1.43 -5.46
C ILE A 107 7.08 -1.90 -4.42
N ALA A 108 6.70 -2.83 -3.54
CA ALA A 108 7.64 -3.41 -2.58
C ALA A 108 8.82 -4.06 -3.31
N THR A 109 8.55 -4.85 -4.37
CA THR A 109 9.58 -5.51 -5.18
C THR A 109 10.53 -4.51 -5.82
N LEU A 110 10.00 -3.45 -6.46
CA LEU A 110 10.81 -2.45 -7.15
C LEU A 110 11.63 -1.59 -6.18
N ARG A 111 11.07 -1.19 -5.03
CA ARG A 111 11.80 -0.42 -4.00
C ARG A 111 12.95 -1.19 -3.35
N THR A 112 12.89 -2.52 -3.39
CA THR A 112 13.98 -3.38 -2.89
C THR A 112 15.01 -3.75 -3.97
N ALA A 113 14.77 -3.37 -5.22
CA ALA A 113 15.71 -3.62 -6.30
C ALA A 113 16.77 -2.51 -6.37
N ASP A 114 18.01 -2.89 -6.72
CA ASP A 114 19.04 -1.91 -7.06
C ASP A 114 18.63 -1.10 -8.29
N ALA A 115 19.02 0.18 -8.35
CA ALA A 115 18.65 1.09 -9.44
C ALA A 115 19.05 0.53 -10.82
N ASP A 116 20.27 -0.01 -10.93
CA ASP A 116 20.78 -0.63 -12.16
C ASP A 116 20.04 -1.93 -12.55
N ALA A 117 19.28 -2.51 -11.62
CA ALA A 117 18.53 -3.75 -11.80
C ALA A 117 17.03 -3.53 -12.01
N MET A 118 16.52 -2.29 -12.00
CA MET A 118 15.08 -1.96 -12.01
C MET A 118 14.33 -2.63 -13.17
N ALA A 119 14.86 -2.53 -14.40
CA ALA A 119 14.24 -3.14 -15.57
C ALA A 119 14.21 -4.69 -15.48
N SER A 120 15.23 -5.30 -14.88
CA SER A 120 15.28 -6.75 -14.66
C SER A 120 14.35 -7.19 -13.53
N ALA A 121 14.21 -6.38 -12.47
CA ALA A 121 13.27 -6.60 -11.39
C ALA A 121 11.83 -6.56 -11.89
N LEU A 122 11.49 -5.56 -12.71
CA LEU A 122 10.16 -5.43 -13.32
C LEU A 122 9.79 -6.65 -14.18
N ARG A 123 10.69 -7.08 -15.09
CA ARG A 123 10.47 -8.28 -15.92
C ARG A 123 10.27 -9.55 -15.08
N ARG A 124 11.05 -9.69 -14.01
CA ARG A 124 10.91 -10.83 -13.09
C ARG A 124 9.59 -10.79 -12.34
N ALA A 125 9.19 -9.61 -11.87
CA ALA A 125 7.93 -9.42 -11.18
C ALA A 125 6.74 -9.74 -12.09
N GLU A 126 6.73 -9.24 -13.33
CA GLU A 126 5.72 -9.58 -14.33
C GLU A 126 5.62 -11.10 -14.54
N ALA A 127 6.77 -11.77 -14.76
CA ALA A 127 6.82 -13.21 -14.99
C ALA A 127 6.34 -14.04 -13.77
N ILE A 128 6.55 -13.53 -12.55
CA ILE A 128 6.05 -14.16 -11.32
C ILE A 128 4.52 -13.95 -11.21
N ALA A 129 4.03 -12.73 -11.41
CA ALA A 129 2.61 -12.40 -11.32
C ALA A 129 1.77 -13.16 -12.35
N ALA A 130 2.27 -13.29 -13.59
CA ALA A 130 1.61 -14.00 -14.67
C ALA A 130 1.40 -15.52 -14.40
N ARG A 131 2.07 -16.10 -13.39
CA ARG A 131 1.84 -17.50 -12.99
C ARG A 131 0.54 -17.70 -12.24
N ARG A 132 -0.01 -16.65 -11.62
CA ARG A 132 -1.21 -16.71 -10.76
C ARG A 132 -2.36 -15.87 -11.28
N PHE A 133 -2.06 -14.69 -11.83
CA PHE A 133 -3.07 -13.70 -12.18
C PHE A 133 -3.27 -13.60 -13.69
N PRO A 134 -4.50 -13.28 -14.16
CA PRO A 134 -4.73 -13.07 -15.57
C PRO A 134 -3.96 -11.83 -16.05
N ALA A 135 -3.49 -11.87 -17.30
CA ALA A 135 -2.65 -10.81 -17.87
C ALA A 135 -3.25 -9.40 -17.75
N ARG A 136 -4.59 -9.28 -17.82
CA ARG A 136 -5.29 -7.99 -17.67
C ARG A 136 -5.03 -7.34 -16.30
N ASP A 137 -5.00 -8.12 -15.23
CA ASP A 137 -4.85 -7.62 -13.86
C ASP A 137 -3.39 -7.25 -13.60
N VAL A 138 -2.45 -8.07 -14.11
CA VAL A 138 -1.00 -7.80 -14.06
C VAL A 138 -0.66 -6.49 -14.80
N VAL A 139 -1.13 -6.34 -16.04
CA VAL A 139 -0.88 -5.13 -16.85
C VAL A 139 -1.54 -3.90 -16.21
N ALA A 140 -2.75 -4.02 -15.65
CA ALA A 140 -3.40 -2.92 -14.96
C ALA A 140 -2.61 -2.46 -13.73
N ALA A 141 -2.09 -3.40 -12.93
CA ALA A 141 -1.25 -3.07 -11.78
C ALA A 141 0.08 -2.43 -12.22
N MET A 142 0.76 -3.00 -13.22
CA MET A 142 2.01 -2.42 -13.76
C MET A 142 1.82 -1.01 -14.28
N ARG A 143 0.74 -0.74 -15.02
CA ARG A 143 0.43 0.61 -15.52
C ARG A 143 0.27 1.61 -14.38
N ARG A 144 -0.43 1.24 -13.29
CA ARG A 144 -0.58 2.12 -12.12
C ARG A 144 0.76 2.41 -11.47
N VAL A 145 1.56 1.38 -11.23
CA VAL A 145 2.89 1.52 -10.60
C VAL A 145 3.83 2.39 -11.45
N LEU A 146 3.96 2.09 -12.74
CA LEU A 146 4.87 2.82 -13.61
C LEU A 146 4.45 4.27 -13.86
N SER A 147 3.15 4.55 -13.87
CA SER A 147 2.66 5.94 -14.02
C SER A 147 3.01 6.81 -12.81
N VAL A 148 3.28 6.21 -11.65
CA VAL A 148 3.66 6.90 -10.42
C VAL A 148 5.18 6.97 -10.28
N GLU A 149 5.86 5.84 -10.46
CA GLU A 149 7.31 5.74 -10.20
C GLU A 149 8.17 6.42 -11.29
N LEU A 150 7.67 6.61 -12.52
CA LEU A 150 8.39 7.31 -13.61
C LEU A 150 8.23 8.85 -13.58
N THR A 151 7.46 9.39 -12.64
CA THR A 151 7.23 10.85 -12.50
C THR A 151 8.25 11.53 -11.59
N HIS A 152 9.19 10.77 -11.02
CA HIS A 152 10.19 11.24 -10.06
C HIS A 152 11.64 11.21 -10.58
N ASP A 153 11.83 11.09 -11.91
CA ASP A 153 13.12 11.31 -12.59
C ASP A 153 13.32 12.78 -13.01
#